data_AF-A0A239HWF5-F1
#
_entry.id   AF-A0A239HWF5-F1
#
_cell.length_a   1.000
_cell.length_b   1.000
_cell.length_c   1.000
_cell.angle_alpha   90.00
_cell.angle_beta   90.00
_cell.angle_gamma   90.00
#
_symmetry.space_group_name_H-M   'P 1'
#
loop_
_entity.id
_entity.type
_entity.pdbx_description
1 polymer ?
#
loop_
_entity_poly.entity_id
_entity_poly.type
_entity_poly.pdbx_seq_one_letter_code
_entity_poly.pdbx_strand_id
1 'polypeptide(L)'
;MVTSLLFLVLLAAIAAVARERRRRRAFAEDGPTFECRVRACGPPPAAWRRLRRRWSRWMWARWAGEVLVIRRGPVLDRNLRLTAEVLPKGVFRLPAQEGRRCGRNPIAVRLRTDDGAVIEVVAARAARTELVGSFVAAAFSDLPRAPVRRREN
;
A
#
# COMPACT_ATOMS: atom_id res chain seq x y z
N MET A 1 32.93 33.54 -6.83
CA MET A 1 32.03 32.76 -7.70
C MET A 1 31.78 31.34 -7.17
N VAL A 2 32.80 30.57 -6.79
CA VAL A 2 32.63 29.18 -6.30
C VAL A 2 31.82 29.09 -5.00
N THR A 3 32.04 30.00 -4.06
CA THR A 3 31.29 30.07 -2.78
C THR A 3 29.81 30.37 -2.98
N SER A 4 29.47 31.30 -3.89
CA SER A 4 28.08 31.61 -4.26
C SER A 4 27.38 30.41 -4.91
N LEU A 5 28.08 29.66 -5.75
CA LEU A 5 27.56 28.45 -6.38
C LEU A 5 27.28 27.35 -5.34
N LEU A 6 28.21 27.12 -4.41
CA LEU A 6 28.03 26.18 -3.29
C LEU A 6 26.84 26.56 -2.40
N PHE A 7 26.68 27.85 -2.12
CA PHE A 7 25.56 28.35 -1.31
C PHE A 7 24.21 28.12 -2.00
N LEU A 8 24.11 28.36 -3.32
CA LEU A 8 22.91 28.09 -4.10
C LEU A 8 22.58 26.58 -4.16
N VAL A 9 23.59 25.72 -4.35
CA VAL A 9 23.41 24.26 -4.34
C VAL A 9 22.92 23.77 -2.97
N LEU A 10 23.52 24.29 -1.89
CA LEU A 10 23.11 23.94 -0.53
C LEU A 10 21.68 24.39 -0.23
N LEU A 11 21.32 25.62 -0.59
CA LEU A 11 19.95 26.13 -0.45
C LEU A 11 18.94 25.31 -1.26
N ALA A 12 19.28 24.94 -2.50
CA ALA A 12 18.44 24.08 -3.33
C ALA A 12 18.26 22.67 -2.71
N ALA A 13 19.33 22.09 -2.14
CA ALA A 13 19.27 20.81 -1.44
C ALA A 13 18.40 20.88 -0.17
N ILE A 14 18.56 21.93 0.65
CA ILE A 14 17.75 22.14 1.85
C ILE A 14 16.26 22.33 1.47
N ALA A 15 15.97 23.14 0.46
CA ALA A 15 14.62 23.36 -0.03
C ALA A 15 13.99 22.05 -0.56
N ALA A 16 14.75 21.23 -1.30
CA ALA A 16 14.30 19.93 -1.78
C ALA A 16 13.98 18.97 -0.62
N VAL A 17 14.85 18.90 0.39
CA VAL A 17 14.63 18.07 1.59
C VAL A 17 13.43 18.55 2.40
N ALA A 18 13.30 19.86 2.60
CA ALA A 18 12.18 20.45 3.33
C ALA A 18 10.85 20.19 2.61
N ARG A 19 10.82 20.35 1.28
CA ARG A 19 9.65 20.05 0.44
C ARG A 19 9.26 18.58 0.52
N GLU A 20 10.23 17.68 0.46
CA GLU A 20 9.98 16.23 0.62
C GLU A 20 9.42 15.91 2.01
N ARG A 21 10.01 16.47 3.07
CA ARG A 21 9.51 16.29 4.45
C ARG A 21 8.10 16.82 4.62
N ARG A 22 7.79 18.02 4.12
CA ARG A 22 6.42 18.57 4.15
C ARG A 22 5.44 17.68 3.41
N ARG A 23 5.81 17.18 2.23
CA ARG A 23 4.97 16.24 1.47
C ARG A 23 4.76 14.92 2.18
N ARG A 24 5.75 14.42 2.93
CA ARG A 24 5.57 13.21 3.77
C ARG A 24 4.61 13.47 4.90
N ARG A 25 4.73 14.62 5.56
CA ARG A 25 3.82 15.04 6.63
C ARG A 25 2.40 15.20 6.10
N ALA A 26 2.20 15.98 5.03
CA ALA A 26 0.88 16.15 4.42
C ALA A 26 0.23 14.80 4.03
N PHE A 27 1.01 13.88 3.44
CA PHE A 27 0.49 12.55 3.10
C PHE A 27 0.07 11.72 4.35
N ALA A 28 0.72 11.94 5.49
CA ALA A 28 0.38 11.31 6.77
C ALA A 28 -0.74 12.05 7.53
N GLU A 29 -0.88 13.35 7.34
CA GLU A 29 -1.95 14.18 7.91
C GLU A 29 -3.30 13.87 7.24
N ASP A 30 -3.30 13.50 5.97
CA ASP A 30 -4.50 13.12 5.20
C ASP A 30 -5.17 11.80 5.66
N GLY A 31 -4.56 11.05 6.58
CA GLY A 31 -5.12 9.81 7.12
C GLY A 31 -4.06 8.75 7.46
N PRO A 32 -4.49 7.61 8.02
CA PRO A 32 -3.59 6.54 8.43
C PRO A 32 -2.81 5.99 7.22
N THR A 33 -1.48 5.96 7.35
CA THR A 33 -0.57 5.46 6.33
C THR A 33 0.07 4.16 6.78
N PHE A 34 0.43 3.31 5.82
CA PHE A 34 1.10 2.05 6.10
C PHE A 34 2.18 1.75 5.07
N GLU A 35 3.20 1.04 5.54
CA GLU A 35 4.31 0.56 4.73
C GLU A 35 3.87 -0.70 3.99
N CYS A 36 4.08 -0.72 2.68
CA CYS A 36 3.64 -1.83 1.85
C CYS A 36 4.57 -2.15 0.69
N ARG A 37 4.30 -3.29 0.06
CA ARG A 37 4.82 -3.68 -1.25
C ARG A 37 3.66 -4.18 -2.09
N VAL A 38 3.80 -4.07 -3.40
CA VAL A 38 2.71 -4.36 -4.35
C VAL A 38 3.24 -5.24 -5.48
N ARG A 39 2.44 -6.20 -5.92
CA ARG A 39 2.69 -6.98 -7.14
C ARG A 39 1.42 -7.08 -7.97
N ALA A 40 1.58 -7.27 -9.28
CA ALA A 40 0.48 -7.60 -10.18
C ALA A 40 0.22 -9.12 -10.14
N CYS A 41 -1.04 -9.51 -10.13
CA CYS A 41 -1.51 -10.90 -10.25
C CYS A 41 -2.18 -11.15 -11.60
N GLY A 42 -1.57 -10.63 -12.66
CA GLY A 42 -2.14 -10.65 -14.02
C GLY A 42 -1.58 -9.52 -14.86
N PRO A 43 -2.34 -9.05 -15.87
CA PRO A 43 -2.06 -7.79 -16.55
C PRO A 43 -1.94 -6.64 -15.53
N PRO A 44 -0.97 -5.72 -15.69
CA PRO A 44 -0.85 -4.60 -14.78
C PRO A 44 -1.98 -3.58 -15.01
N PRO A 45 -2.39 -2.82 -13.98
CA PRO A 45 -3.35 -1.76 -14.16
C PRO A 45 -2.81 -0.67 -15.09
N ALA A 46 -3.69 -0.02 -15.85
CA ALA A 46 -3.41 1.04 -16.79
C ALA A 46 -2.67 2.21 -16.13
N ALA A 47 -3.06 2.58 -14.89
CA ALA A 47 -2.39 3.59 -14.09
C ALA A 47 -0.95 3.18 -13.66
N TRP A 48 -0.62 1.89 -13.70
CA TRP A 48 0.69 1.38 -13.30
C TRP A 48 1.21 0.24 -14.20
N ARG A 49 1.33 0.52 -15.51
CA ARG A 49 1.83 -0.44 -16.52
C ARG A 49 3.18 -1.11 -16.21
N ARG A 50 4.02 -0.46 -15.38
CA ARG A 50 5.33 -0.98 -14.96
C ARG A 50 5.26 -1.92 -13.74
N LEU A 51 4.09 -2.13 -13.16
CA LEU A 51 3.91 -3.10 -12.07
C LEU A 51 4.15 -4.50 -12.62
N ARG A 52 4.91 -5.31 -11.87
CA ARG A 52 5.33 -6.66 -12.28
C ARG A 52 4.74 -7.68 -11.32
N ARG A 53 4.82 -8.96 -11.68
CA ARG A 53 4.49 -10.10 -10.80
C ARG A 53 5.43 -10.23 -9.60
N ARG A 54 6.60 -9.61 -9.66
CA ARG A 54 7.53 -9.51 -8.54
C ARG A 54 7.09 -8.37 -7.61
N TRP A 55 7.25 -8.59 -6.30
CA TRP A 55 7.07 -7.56 -5.29
C TRP A 55 7.87 -6.30 -5.62
N SER A 56 7.17 -5.17 -5.64
CA SER A 56 7.77 -3.85 -5.79
C SER A 56 8.81 -3.57 -4.71
N ARG A 57 9.55 -2.48 -4.88
CA ARG A 57 10.29 -1.88 -3.78
C ARG A 57 9.33 -1.44 -2.67
N TRP A 58 9.88 -1.23 -1.49
CA TRP A 58 9.13 -0.75 -0.36
C TRP A 58 8.58 0.67 -0.60
N MET A 59 7.35 0.90 -0.14
CA MET A 59 6.56 2.10 -0.41
C MET A 59 5.57 2.37 0.71
N TRP A 60 4.96 3.56 0.68
CA TRP A 60 3.90 3.95 1.61
C TRP A 60 2.58 4.01 0.85
N ALA A 61 1.51 3.57 1.49
CA ALA A 61 0.17 3.69 0.97
C ALA A 61 -0.81 4.19 2.03
N ARG A 62 -1.95 4.68 1.56
CA ARG A 62 -3.13 5.01 2.38
C ARG A 62 -4.39 4.81 1.57
N TRP A 63 -5.50 4.63 2.26
CA TRP A 63 -6.82 4.70 1.65
C TRP A 63 -7.37 6.12 1.67
N ALA A 64 -8.13 6.47 0.64
CA ALA A 64 -8.92 7.68 0.50
C ALA A 64 -10.31 7.26 0.04
N GLY A 65 -11.14 6.78 0.96
CA GLY A 65 -12.31 5.97 0.62
C GLY A 65 -11.88 4.70 -0.11
N GLU A 66 -12.43 4.48 -1.31
CA GLU A 66 -12.18 3.30 -2.16
C GLU A 66 -10.90 3.44 -3.01
N VAL A 67 -10.17 4.56 -2.86
CA VAL A 67 -8.95 4.82 -3.64
C VAL A 67 -7.72 4.51 -2.81
N LEU A 68 -6.94 3.53 -3.24
CA LEU A 68 -5.62 3.26 -2.70
C LEU A 68 -4.61 4.24 -3.29
N VAL A 69 -4.09 5.14 -2.45
CA VAL A 69 -3.06 6.10 -2.82
C VAL A 69 -1.69 5.55 -2.43
N ILE A 70 -0.83 5.31 -3.43
CA ILE A 70 0.50 4.72 -3.25
C ILE A 70 1.58 5.74 -3.58
N ARG A 71 2.43 6.06 -2.61
CA ARG A 71 3.57 6.95 -2.79
C ARG A 71 4.81 6.17 -3.23
N ARG A 72 5.31 6.48 -4.42
CA ARG A 72 6.49 5.80 -4.99
C ARG A 72 7.79 6.60 -4.83
N GLY A 73 8.60 6.21 -3.85
CA GLY A 73 9.99 6.67 -3.70
C GLY A 73 10.14 8.00 -2.94
N PRO A 74 11.39 8.41 -2.65
CA PRO A 74 11.66 9.39 -1.60
C PRO A 74 11.85 10.86 -2.06
N VAL A 75 11.71 11.20 -3.35
CA VAL A 75 12.09 12.56 -3.84
C VAL A 75 11.15 13.13 -4.90
N LEU A 76 10.48 12.28 -5.68
CA LEU A 76 9.49 12.72 -6.67
C LEU A 76 8.13 12.21 -6.23
N ASP A 77 7.18 13.13 -6.10
CA ASP A 77 5.79 13.00 -5.62
C ASP A 77 4.94 12.13 -6.57
N ARG A 78 5.41 10.91 -6.84
CA ARG A 78 4.80 9.96 -7.76
C ARG A 78 3.75 9.17 -6.99
N ASN A 79 2.70 9.89 -6.59
CA ASN A 79 1.49 9.28 -6.05
C ASN A 79 0.75 8.59 -7.19
N LEU A 80 0.44 7.32 -6.98
CA LEU A 80 -0.53 6.59 -7.80
C LEU A 80 -1.84 6.55 -7.05
N ARG A 81 -2.93 6.74 -7.78
CA ARG A 81 -4.27 6.54 -7.28
C ARG A 81 -4.83 5.33 -8.02
N LEU A 82 -5.28 4.35 -7.26
CA LEU A 82 -5.92 3.15 -7.79
C LEU A 82 -7.27 3.03 -7.09
N THR A 83 -8.35 3.24 -7.81
CA THR A 83 -9.67 2.83 -7.34
C THR A 83 -9.66 1.33 -7.25
N ALA A 84 -9.89 0.77 -6.07
CA ALA A 84 -9.70 -0.64 -5.84
C ALA A 84 -10.71 -1.21 -4.84
N GLU A 85 -11.27 -2.37 -5.17
CA GLU A 85 -12.14 -3.15 -4.30
C GLU A 85 -11.38 -4.34 -3.71
N VAL A 86 -11.68 -4.68 -2.45
CA VAL A 86 -11.15 -5.90 -1.83
C VAL A 86 -11.90 -7.12 -2.36
N LEU A 87 -11.17 -8.09 -2.89
CA LEU A 87 -11.78 -9.33 -3.36
C LEU A 87 -12.30 -10.19 -2.19
N PRO A 88 -13.40 -10.96 -2.36
CA PRO A 88 -13.82 -11.95 -1.38
C PRO A 88 -12.70 -12.97 -1.11
N LYS A 89 -12.38 -13.23 0.17
CA LYS A 89 -11.18 -13.98 0.62
C LYS A 89 -9.84 -13.36 0.19
N GLY A 90 -9.85 -12.07 -0.13
CA GLY A 90 -8.68 -11.34 -0.61
C GLY A 90 -7.61 -11.13 0.45
N VAL A 91 -7.94 -11.26 1.75
CA VAL A 91 -6.97 -11.07 2.84
C VAL A 91 -6.42 -12.42 3.30
N PHE A 92 -5.11 -12.57 3.28
CA PHE A 92 -4.44 -13.81 3.67
C PHE A 92 -3.07 -13.54 4.28
N ARG A 93 -2.56 -14.52 5.03
CA ARG A 93 -1.20 -14.48 5.56
C ARG A 93 -0.22 -14.86 4.47
N LEU A 94 0.89 -14.14 4.38
CA LEU A 94 1.98 -14.46 3.47
C LEU A 94 3.11 -15.15 4.25
N PRO A 95 3.81 -16.15 3.69
CA PRO A 95 5.03 -16.65 4.30
C PRO A 95 6.05 -15.52 4.50
N ALA A 96 6.76 -15.53 5.64
CA ALA A 96 7.75 -14.49 5.97
C ALA A 96 8.83 -14.31 4.87
N GLN A 97 9.17 -15.40 4.18
CA GLN A 97 10.15 -15.39 3.09
C GLN A 97 9.66 -14.69 1.82
N GLU A 98 8.34 -14.62 1.59
CA GLU A 98 7.75 -13.92 0.45
C GLU A 98 7.52 -12.44 0.75
N GLY A 99 7.16 -12.12 1.99
CA GLY A 99 6.93 -10.76 2.47
C GLY A 99 8.18 -10.09 3.05
N ARG A 100 9.38 -10.38 2.50
CA ARG A 100 10.64 -9.84 3.04
C ARG A 100 10.51 -8.34 3.31
N ARG A 101 10.88 -7.95 4.54
CA ARG A 101 10.84 -6.58 5.10
C ARG A 101 9.46 -6.06 5.52
N CYS A 102 8.40 -6.87 5.46
CA CYS A 102 7.09 -6.57 6.06
C CYS A 102 6.90 -7.28 7.42
N GLY A 103 8.01 -7.57 8.12
CA GLY A 103 8.02 -8.26 9.41
C GLY A 103 7.91 -9.79 9.34
N ARG A 104 7.82 -10.44 10.51
CA ARG A 104 7.77 -11.91 10.66
C ARG A 104 6.44 -12.53 10.24
N ASN A 105 5.36 -11.76 10.32
CA ASN A 105 4.01 -12.20 10.00
C ASN A 105 3.36 -11.20 9.02
N PRO A 106 3.79 -11.17 7.75
CA PRO A 106 3.19 -10.29 6.77
C PRO A 106 1.78 -10.75 6.39
N ILE A 107 0.92 -9.78 6.10
CA ILE A 107 -0.44 -10.00 5.61
C ILE A 107 -0.54 -9.37 4.22
N ALA A 108 -1.24 -10.05 3.32
CA ALA A 108 -1.49 -9.56 1.98
C ALA A 108 -3.00 -9.41 1.76
N VAL A 109 -3.37 -8.39 0.99
CA VAL A 109 -4.71 -8.21 0.45
C VAL A 109 -4.65 -8.23 -1.07
N ARG A 110 -5.58 -8.97 -1.68
CA ARG A 110 -5.79 -8.98 -3.13
C ARG A 110 -6.92 -8.00 -3.46
N LEU A 111 -6.61 -7.08 -4.34
CA LEU A 111 -7.48 -6.01 -4.78
C LEU A 111 -7.76 -6.14 -6.27
N ARG A 112 -8.97 -5.82 -6.68
CA ARG A 112 -9.29 -5.59 -8.09
C ARG A 112 -9.40 -4.09 -8.33
N THR A 113 -8.74 -3.59 -9.35
CA THR A 113 -8.85 -2.20 -9.78
C THR A 113 -10.04 -2.00 -10.72
N ASP A 114 -10.49 -0.76 -10.90
CA ASP A 114 -11.59 -0.37 -11.80
C ASP A 114 -11.40 -0.83 -13.26
N ASP A 115 -10.15 -0.89 -13.73
CA ASP A 115 -9.78 -1.43 -15.03
C ASP A 115 -9.70 -2.97 -15.08
N GLY A 116 -10.14 -3.66 -14.02
CA GLY A 116 -10.18 -5.11 -13.91
C GLY A 116 -8.85 -5.77 -13.59
N ALA A 117 -7.74 -5.02 -13.48
CA ALA A 117 -6.47 -5.60 -13.08
C ALA A 117 -6.52 -6.08 -11.62
N VAL A 118 -5.74 -7.12 -11.33
CA VAL A 118 -5.67 -7.70 -9.99
C VAL A 118 -4.29 -7.45 -9.43
N ILE A 119 -4.23 -6.85 -8.25
CA ILE A 119 -2.98 -6.57 -7.54
C ILE A 119 -3.02 -7.19 -6.15
N GLU A 120 -1.83 -7.48 -5.62
CA GLU A 120 -1.66 -7.84 -4.22
C GLU A 120 -0.82 -6.79 -3.52
N VAL A 121 -1.29 -6.39 -2.35
CA VAL A 121 -0.63 -5.44 -1.46
C VAL A 121 -0.27 -6.17 -0.18
N VAL A 122 1.01 -6.21 0.17
CA VAL A 122 1.49 -6.82 1.41
C VAL A 122 1.98 -5.74 2.37
N ALA A 123 1.62 -5.89 3.64
CA ALA A 123 2.06 -5.03 4.73
C ALA A 123 2.37 -5.87 5.99
N ALA A 124 2.93 -5.22 7.01
CA ALA A 124 3.08 -5.83 8.31
C ALA A 124 1.71 -6.09 8.97
N ARG A 125 1.58 -7.18 9.73
CA ARG A 125 0.33 -7.50 10.45
C ARG A 125 -0.15 -6.39 11.40
N ALA A 126 0.77 -5.60 11.96
CA ALA A 126 0.42 -4.45 12.79
C ALA A 126 -0.41 -3.41 12.02
N ALA A 127 -0.21 -3.31 10.70
CA ALA A 127 -0.92 -2.39 9.81
C ALA A 127 -2.17 -3.02 9.16
N ARG A 128 -2.79 -4.03 9.80
CA ARG A 128 -3.92 -4.78 9.22
C ARG A 128 -5.13 -3.90 8.94
N THR A 129 -5.48 -3.06 9.90
CA THR A 129 -6.66 -2.20 9.80
C THR A 129 -6.48 -1.19 8.68
N GLU A 130 -5.29 -0.61 8.57
CA GLU A 130 -4.90 0.35 7.55
C GLU A 130 -4.77 -0.32 6.18
N LEU A 131 -4.23 -1.53 6.10
CA LEU A 131 -4.09 -2.28 4.84
C LEU A 131 -5.45 -2.55 4.19
N VAL A 132 -6.44 -2.91 5.01
CA VAL A 132 -7.78 -3.24 4.55
C VAL A 132 -8.62 -1.97 4.33
N GLY A 133 -8.27 -0.87 4.99
CA GLY A 133 -8.97 0.41 4.81
C GLY A 133 -10.40 0.35 5.33
N SER A 134 -11.34 1.00 4.63
CA SER A 134 -12.78 0.98 4.92
C SER A 134 -13.40 -0.43 4.83
N PHE A 135 -12.74 -1.37 4.15
CA PHE A 135 -13.25 -2.73 3.93
C PHE A 135 -13.00 -3.68 5.10
N VAL A 136 -12.81 -3.15 6.32
CA VAL A 136 -12.54 -3.89 7.56
C VAL A 136 -13.48 -5.10 7.70
N ALA A 137 -14.77 -4.93 7.42
CA ALA A 137 -15.76 -6.00 7.50
C ALA A 137 -15.40 -7.26 6.69
N ALA A 138 -14.81 -7.09 5.50
CA ALA A 138 -14.38 -8.21 4.66
C ALA A 138 -13.13 -8.91 5.21
N ALA A 139 -12.24 -8.19 5.91
CA ALA A 139 -11.04 -8.77 6.52
C ALA A 139 -11.29 -9.46 7.87
N PHE A 140 -12.39 -9.11 8.55
CA PHE A 140 -12.82 -9.75 9.79
C PHE A 140 -13.84 -10.87 9.57
N SER A 141 -14.21 -11.16 8.32
CA SER A 141 -15.08 -12.30 7.98
C SER A 141 -14.45 -13.68 8.25
N ASP A 142 -13.21 -13.73 8.77
CA ASP A 142 -12.66 -14.86 9.53
C ASP A 142 -13.28 -15.01 10.95
N LEU A 143 -14.44 -14.37 11.21
CA LEU A 143 -15.29 -14.76 12.34
C LEU A 143 -15.56 -16.28 12.24
N PRO A 144 -15.51 -17.01 13.37
CA PRO A 144 -15.69 -18.45 13.37
C PRO A 144 -16.95 -18.80 12.59
N ARG A 145 -16.81 -19.77 11.68
CA ARG A 145 -17.91 -20.35 10.90
C ARG A 145 -19.06 -20.61 11.88
N ALA A 146 -20.21 -19.96 11.69
CA ALA A 146 -21.37 -20.16 12.55
C ALA A 146 -21.61 -21.68 12.67
N PRO A 147 -21.79 -22.22 13.89
CA PRO A 147 -21.98 -23.65 14.08
C PRO A 147 -23.15 -24.10 13.21
N VAL A 148 -22.90 -25.09 12.35
CA VAL A 148 -23.95 -25.71 11.55
C VAL A 148 -24.96 -26.27 12.54
N ARG A 149 -26.20 -25.78 12.52
CA ARG A 149 -27.29 -26.41 13.28
C ARG A 149 -27.40 -27.84 12.78
N ARG A 150 -26.92 -28.79 13.59
CA ARG A 150 -27.21 -30.20 13.42
C ARG A 150 -28.73 -30.32 13.52
N ARG A 151 -29.40 -30.74 12.44
CA ARG A 151 -30.79 -31.17 12.50
C ARG A 151 -30.79 -32.37 13.46
N GLU A 152 -31.29 -32.17 14.68
CA GLU A 152 -31.77 -33.27 15.50
C GLU A 152 -32.98 -33.86 14.78
N ASN A 153 -32.90 -35.16 14.58
CA ASN A 153 -33.92 -36.00 13.98
C ASN A 153 -34.74 -36.61 15.11
#